data_AF-A0A150K786-F1
#
_entry.id   AF-A0A150K786-F1
#
_cell.length_a   1.000
_cell.length_b   1.000
_cell.length_c   1.000
_cell.angle_alpha   90.00
_cell.angle_beta   90.00
_cell.angle_gamma   90.00
#
_symmetry.space_group_name_H-M   'P 1'
#
loop_
_entity.id
_entity.type
_entity.pdbx_description
1 polymer ?
#
loop_
_entity_poly.entity_id
_entity_poly.type
_entity_poly.pdbx_seq_one_letter_code
_entity_poly.pdbx_strand_id
1 'polypeptide(L)'
;MGEIKLNVELFNSNIEQLQAAVSDMETNLIKTTSFDQTNINPFKEELKQVTKAMELLRKYKSILEADIQTLKNTGESIKKLDEQIEKSYDNYRKLQQ
;
A
#
# COMPACT_ATOMS: atom_id res chain seq x y z
N MET A 1 -15.86 -27.72 -5.97
CA MET A 1 -14.89 -26.64 -6.20
C MET A 1 -14.81 -25.83 -4.93
N GLY A 2 -13.61 -25.52 -4.43
CA GLY A 2 -13.45 -24.79 -3.16
C GLY A 2 -13.86 -23.34 -3.31
N GLU A 3 -14.80 -22.88 -2.49
CA GLU A 3 -15.11 -21.45 -2.36
C GLU A 3 -13.92 -20.75 -1.73
N ILE A 4 -13.23 -19.88 -2.48
CA ILE A 4 -12.30 -18.92 -1.89
C ILE A 4 -13.16 -17.80 -1.29
N LYS A 5 -13.72 -17.99 -0.10
CA LYS A 5 -14.46 -16.92 0.58
C LYS A 5 -13.47 -15.95 1.22
N LEU A 6 -13.31 -14.77 0.61
CA LEU A 6 -12.54 -13.70 1.22
C LEU A 6 -13.29 -13.19 2.46
N ASN A 7 -12.62 -13.14 3.61
CA ASN A 7 -13.12 -12.35 4.74
C ASN A 7 -12.89 -10.87 4.42
N VAL A 8 -13.89 -10.25 3.80
CA VAL A 8 -13.82 -8.86 3.30
C VAL A 8 -13.57 -7.86 4.44
N GLU A 9 -14.15 -8.09 5.61
CA GLU A 9 -14.01 -7.19 6.75
C GLU A 9 -12.58 -7.20 7.29
N LEU A 10 -12.02 -8.39 7.55
CA LEU A 10 -10.63 -8.53 7.99
C LEU A 10 -9.65 -8.02 6.93
N PHE A 11 -9.91 -8.32 5.66
CA PHE A 11 -9.08 -7.85 4.55
C PHE A 11 -9.04 -6.32 4.49
N ASN A 12 -10.20 -5.67 4.50
CA ASN A 12 -10.28 -4.21 4.46
C ASN A 12 -9.63 -3.56 5.68
N SER A 13 -9.83 -4.12 6.87
CA SER A 13 -9.18 -3.62 8.09
C SER A 13 -7.65 -3.68 7.98
N ASN A 14 -7.10 -4.78 7.44
CA ASN A 14 -5.66 -4.91 7.23
C ASN A 14 -5.13 -3.91 6.19
N ILE A 15 -5.90 -3.64 5.12
CA ILE A 15 -5.54 -2.63 4.11
C ILE A 15 -5.54 -1.22 4.71
N GLU A 16 -6.53 -0.88 5.54
CA GLU A 16 -6.59 0.41 6.24
C GLU A 16 -5.41 0.59 7.20
N GLN A 17 -5.02 -0.46 7.93
CA GLN A 17 -3.83 -0.43 8.78
C GLN A 17 -2.54 -0.22 7.98
N LEU A 18 -2.41 -0.87 6.83
CA LEU A 18 -1.27 -0.66 5.92
C LEU A 18 -1.24 0.79 5.39
N GLN A 19 -2.39 1.33 5.02
CA GLN A 19 -2.52 2.73 4.57
C GLN A 19 -2.13 3.72 5.67
N ALA A 20 -2.57 3.50 6.90
CA ALA A 20 -2.20 4.32 8.04
C ALA A 20 -0.68 4.27 8.28
N ALA A 21 -0.10 3.07 8.35
CA ALA A 21 1.33 2.89 8.57
C ALA A 21 2.19 3.57 7.48
N VAL A 22 1.77 3.50 6.21
CA VAL A 22 2.47 4.17 5.10
C VAL A 22 2.27 5.69 5.14
N SER A 23 1.09 6.16 5.53
CA SER A 23 0.81 7.59 5.68
C SER A 23 1.69 8.23 6.77
N ASP A 24 1.85 7.51 7.88
CA ASP A 24 2.67 7.91 9.04
C ASP A 24 4.18 7.91 8.76
N MET A 25 4.63 7.33 7.63
CA MET A 25 6.03 7.43 7.23
C MET A 25 6.41 8.89 6.93
N GLU A 26 7.15 9.51 7.85
CA GLU A 26 7.74 10.83 7.70
C GLU A 26 8.91 10.81 6.70
N THR A 27 8.59 11.07 5.43
CA THR A 27 9.60 11.18 4.35
C THR A 27 9.99 12.63 4.04
N ASN A 28 9.57 13.59 4.86
CA ASN A 28 9.77 15.04 4.65
C ASN A 28 10.62 15.71 5.74
N LEU A 29 11.51 14.95 6.38
CA LEU A 29 12.35 15.41 7.48
C LEU A 29 13.35 16.52 7.11
N ILE A 30 13.75 16.61 5.83
CA ILE A 30 14.72 17.62 5.39
C ILE A 30 14.00 18.75 4.67
N LYS A 31 13.48 19.72 5.45
CA LYS A 31 13.26 21.07 4.94
C LYS A 31 14.63 21.73 4.82
N THR A 32 15.22 21.58 3.63
CA THR A 32 16.28 22.42 3.03
C THR A 32 16.79 23.55 3.95
N THR A 33 17.56 23.19 4.97
CA THR A 33 18.44 24.17 5.61
C THR A 33 19.66 24.15 4.71
N SER A 34 19.82 25.21 3.92
CA SER A 34 20.76 25.29 2.81
C SER A 34 22.15 24.78 3.24
N PHE A 35 22.62 23.77 2.51
CA PHE A 35 23.91 23.11 2.69
C PHE A 35 25.12 24.04 2.46
N ASP A 36 24.85 25.30 2.16
CA ASP A 36 25.82 26.36 1.87
C ASP A 36 26.38 27.03 3.13
N GLN A 37 25.86 26.71 4.32
CA GLN A 37 26.30 27.37 5.56
C GLN A 37 27.58 26.79 6.21
N THR A 38 28.15 25.70 5.69
CA THR A 38 29.39 25.12 6.25
C THR A 38 30.45 24.83 5.19
N ASN A 39 31.68 25.29 5.44
CA ASN A 39 32.87 25.03 4.61
C ASN A 39 33.64 23.77 5.04
N ILE A 40 33.03 22.92 5.87
CA ILE A 40 33.68 21.73 6.42
C ILE A 40 33.24 20.51 5.59
N ASN A 41 34.15 20.01 4.74
CA ASN A 41 33.91 18.92 3.78
C ASN A 41 33.22 17.64 4.34
N PRO A 42 33.58 17.09 5.52
CA PRO A 42 32.92 15.87 6.02
C PRO A 42 31.42 16.05 6.25
N PHE A 43 30.98 17.22 6.72
CA PHE A 43 29.54 17.50 6.92
C PHE A 43 28.79 17.62 5.58
N LYS A 44 29.43 18.13 4.52
CA LYS A 44 28.80 18.17 3.18
C LYS A 44 28.50 16.77 2.65
N GLU A 45 29.45 15.83 2.81
CA GLU A 45 29.27 14.46 2.34
C GLU A 45 28.24 13.68 3.18
N GLU A 46 28.26 13.83 4.51
CA GLU A 46 27.23 13.23 5.38
C GLU A 46 25.83 13.70 4.99
N LEU A 47 25.67 15.00 4.75
CA LEU A 47 24.39 15.59 4.34
C LEU A 47 23.92 15.10 2.96
N LYS A 48 24.85 14.86 2.03
CA LYS A 48 24.55 14.24 0.74
C LYS A 48 24.05 12.80 0.88
N GLN A 49 24.65 12.04 1.79
CA GLN A 49 24.21 10.66 2.07
C GLN A 49 22.84 10.64 2.76
N VAL A 50 22.59 11.56 3.69
CA VAL A 50 21.28 11.75 4.34
C VAL A 50 20.21 12.14 3.31
N THR A 51 20.54 13.00 2.35
CA THR A 51 19.62 13.36 1.25
C THR A 51 19.26 12.14 0.39
N LYS A 52 20.25 11.33 -0.01
CA LYS A 52 20.02 10.09 -0.78
C LYS A 52 19.16 9.09 0.00
N ALA A 53 19.40 8.94 1.31
CA ALA A 53 18.60 8.08 2.15
C ALA A 53 17.13 8.52 2.18
N MET A 54 16.87 9.84 2.28
CA MET A 54 15.51 10.38 2.19
C MET A 54 14.86 10.16 0.83
N GLU A 55 15.61 10.30 -0.27
CA GLU A 55 15.10 9.97 -1.61
C GLU A 55 14.72 8.50 -1.74
N LEU A 56 15.53 7.59 -1.19
CA LEU A 56 15.23 6.16 -1.16
C LEU A 56 13.97 5.87 -0.33
N LEU A 57 13.82 6.50 0.83
CA LEU A 57 12.62 6.36 1.67
C LEU A 57 11.36 6.86 0.94
N ARG A 58 11.44 7.98 0.21
CA ARG A 58 10.32 8.46 -0.63
C ARG A 58 9.95 7.49 -1.73
N LYS A 59 10.94 6.92 -2.42
CA LYS A 59 10.73 5.90 -3.45
C LYS A 59 10.07 4.65 -2.86
N TYR A 60 10.54 4.21 -1.70
CA TYR A 60 9.99 3.05 -1.03
C TYR A 60 8.54 3.27 -0.58
N LYS A 61 8.23 4.45 -0.01
CA LYS A 61 6.85 4.85 0.31
C LYS A 61 5.93 4.78 -0.91
N SER A 62 6.36 5.31 -2.05
CA SER A 62 5.58 5.28 -3.29
C SER A 62 5.31 3.85 -3.80
N ILE A 63 6.27 2.93 -3.65
CA ILE A 63 6.07 1.51 -3.99
C ILE A 63 5.01 0.89 -3.08
N LEU A 64 5.09 1.12 -1.77
CA LEU A 64 4.10 0.60 -0.82
C LEU A 64 2.69 1.14 -1.09
N GLU A 65 2.56 2.42 -1.45
CA GLU A 65 1.27 3.03 -1.85
C GLU A 65 0.69 2.31 -3.08
N ALA A 66 1.53 2.00 -4.08
CA ALA A 66 1.11 1.28 -5.28
C ALA A 66 0.71 -0.18 -4.99
N ASP A 67 1.45 -0.86 -4.13
CA ASP A 67 1.15 -2.23 -3.72
C ASP A 67 -0.16 -2.32 -2.94
N ILE A 68 -0.39 -1.38 -2.02
CA ILE A 68 -1.66 -1.25 -1.29
C ILE A 68 -2.83 -1.05 -2.25
N GLN A 69 -2.67 -0.19 -3.25
CA GLN A 69 -3.71 0.04 -4.25
C GLN A 69 -3.98 -1.23 -5.09
N THR A 70 -2.93 -1.96 -5.44
CA THR A 70 -3.04 -3.25 -6.12
C THR A 70 -3.82 -4.25 -5.28
N LEU A 71 -3.47 -4.40 -4.01
CA LEU A 71 -4.17 -5.29 -3.08
C LEU A 71 -5.65 -4.93 -2.97
N LYS A 72 -5.98 -3.63 -2.84
CA LYS A 72 -7.38 -3.17 -2.79
C LYS A 72 -8.15 -3.60 -4.04
N ASN A 73 -7.59 -3.37 -5.22
CA ASN A 73 -8.22 -3.74 -6.50
C ASN A 73 -8.40 -5.27 -6.64
N THR A 74 -7.40 -6.04 -6.20
CA THR A 74 -7.47 -7.50 -6.18
C THR A 74 -8.55 -8.00 -5.22
N GLY A 75 -8.62 -7.44 -4.00
CA GLY A 75 -9.64 -7.79 -3.02
C GLY A 75 -11.06 -7.51 -3.53
N GLU A 76 -11.28 -6.37 -4.18
CA GLU A 76 -12.56 -6.07 -4.84
C GLU A 76 -12.91 -7.06 -5.96
N SER A 77 -11.90 -7.52 -6.71
CA SER A 77 -12.10 -8.47 -7.80
C SER A 77 -12.49 -9.85 -7.27
N ILE A 78 -11.86 -10.30 -6.18
CA ILE A 78 -12.21 -11.55 -5.48
C ILE A 78 -13.64 -11.45 -4.94
N LYS A 79 -13.98 -10.35 -4.26
CA LYS A 79 -15.35 -10.12 -3.75
C LYS A 79 -16.40 -10.22 -4.86
N LYS A 80 -16.16 -9.56 -6.00
CA LYS A 80 -17.09 -9.62 -7.16
C LYS A 80 -17.22 -11.03 -7.72
N LEU A 81 -16.13 -11.80 -7.76
CA LEU A 81 -16.15 -13.17 -8.21
C LEU A 81 -16.98 -14.05 -7.26
N ASP A 82 -16.78 -13.91 -5.95
CA ASP A 82 -17.54 -14.65 -4.93
C ASP A 82 -19.05 -14.38 -5.07
N GLU A 83 -19.45 -13.10 -5.20
CA GLU A 83 -20.85 -12.71 -5.41
C GLU A 83 -21.45 -13.28 -6.72
N GLN A 84 -20.65 -13.39 -7.79
CA GLN A 84 -21.11 -13.98 -9.06
C GLN A 84 -21.30 -15.50 -8.94
N ILE A 85 -20.37 -16.17 -8.27
CA ILE A 85 -20.44 -17.61 -8.02
C ILE A 85 -21.68 -17.93 -7.17
N GLU A 86 -21.92 -17.18 -6.10
CA GLU A 86 -23.09 -17.35 -5.24
C GLU A 86 -24.41 -17.17 -6.01
N LYS A 87 -24.53 -16.09 -6.80
CA LYS A 87 -25.71 -15.88 -7.67
C LYS A 87 -25.91 -17.00 -8.68
N SER A 88 -24.83 -17.53 -9.26
CA SER A 88 -24.89 -18.64 -10.21
C SER A 88 -25.41 -19.92 -9.55
N TYR A 89 -24.91 -20.24 -8.35
CA TYR A 89 -25.38 -21.39 -7.57
C TYR A 89 -26.84 -21.26 -7.15
N ASP A 90 -27.27 -20.08 -6.71
CA ASP A 90 -28.67 -19.82 -6.34
C ASP A 90 -29.62 -19.98 -7.52
N ASN A 91 -29.23 -19.48 -8.70
CA ASN A 91 -30.02 -19.66 -9.92
C ASN A 91 -30.12 -21.12 -10.34
N TYR A 92 -29.01 -21.88 -10.26
CA TYR A 92 -29.00 -23.30 -10.56
C TYR A 92 -29.94 -24.09 -9.63
N ARG A 93 -29.94 -23.77 -8.32
CA ARG A 93 -30.85 -24.40 -7.35
C ARG A 93 -32.33 -24.14 -7.66
N LYS A 94 -32.68 -22.91 -8.07
CA LYS A 94 -34.06 -22.54 -8.42
C LYS A 94 -34.59 -23.25 -9.66
N LEU A 95 -33.73 -23.61 -10.62
CA LEU A 95 -34.11 -24.35 -11.84
C LEU A 95 -34.33 -25.85 -11.59
N GLN A 96 -33.88 -26.37 -10.45
CA GLN A 96 -34.00 -27.78 -10.05
C GLN A 96 -35.20 -28.04 -9.12
N GLN A 97 -35.97 -27.00 -8.78
CA GLN A 97 -37.21 -27.05 -7.97
C GLN A 97 -38.42 -26.77 -8.84
#